data_AF-A0A939DSA1-F1
#
_entry.id   AF-A0A939DSA1-F1
#
_cell.length_a   1.000
_cell.length_b   1.000
_cell.length_c   1.000
_cell.angle_alpha   90.00
_cell.angle_beta   90.00
_cell.angle_gamma   90.00
#
_symmetry.space_group_name_H-M   'P 1'
#
loop_
_entity.id
_entity.type
_entity.pdbx_description
1 polymer ?
#
loop_
_entity_poly.entity_id
_entity_poly.type
_entity_poly.pdbx_seq_one_letter_code
_entity_poly.pdbx_strand_id
1 'polypeptide(L)'
;ISCSVAIADKLDTLVGIFGIGQAPKGDKDPFALRRAAIGLLRIVVEKTLPLDLQPLIDASVTLFGDKLTNADAAEQVFEFVQGRFRAWYQEQGVDVDVIQSVLARRPSRPADFDARIKAVQHFKTLEAAQALAAANKRVANILAKVEEPLQEKVDAALLKESSEQALLT
;
A
#
# COMPACT_ATOMS: atom_id res chain seq x y z
N ILE A 1 -2.26 18.56 19.12
CA ILE A 1 -3.18 19.52 18.47
C ILE A 1 -2.68 19.92 17.07
N SER A 2 -1.50 20.53 16.92
CA SER A 2 -1.01 20.99 15.60
C SER A 2 -0.96 19.89 14.51
N CYS A 3 -0.44 18.70 14.81
CA CYS A 3 -0.42 17.59 13.84
C CYS A 3 -1.83 17.13 13.44
N SER A 4 -2.77 17.09 14.38
CA SER A 4 -4.15 16.67 14.12
C SER A 4 -4.85 17.62 13.14
N VAL A 5 -4.71 18.94 13.36
CA VAL A 5 -5.26 19.96 12.46
C VAL A 5 -4.62 19.86 11.08
N ALA A 6 -3.29 19.70 11.02
CA ALA A 6 -2.58 19.59 9.75
C ALA A 6 -2.94 18.34 8.94
N ILE A 7 -3.26 17.22 9.61
CA ILE A 7 -3.74 15.99 8.97
C ILE A 7 -5.14 16.19 8.41
N ALA A 8 -6.07 16.69 9.24
CA ALA A 8 -7.46 16.92 8.84
C ALA A 8 -7.54 17.85 7.62
N ASP A 9 -6.86 18.99 7.66
CA ASP A 9 -6.84 19.97 6.56
C ASP A 9 -6.36 19.39 5.22
N LYS A 10 -5.29 18.57 5.25
CA LYS A 10 -4.78 17.90 4.03
C LYS A 10 -5.75 16.84 3.53
N LEU A 11 -6.36 16.09 4.43
CA LEU A 11 -7.29 15.04 4.06
C LEU A 11 -8.57 15.63 3.45
N ASP A 12 -9.13 16.66 4.08
CA ASP A 12 -10.31 17.36 3.58
C ASP A 12 -10.03 18.06 2.25
N THR A 13 -8.83 18.61 2.06
CA THR A 13 -8.42 19.16 0.76
C THR A 13 -8.36 18.06 -0.31
N LEU A 14 -7.76 16.90 -0.01
CA LEU A 14 -7.71 15.78 -0.95
C LEU A 14 -9.13 15.29 -1.29
N VAL A 15 -9.94 15.00 -0.28
CA VAL A 15 -11.32 14.51 -0.45
C VAL A 15 -12.19 15.52 -1.19
N GLY A 16 -12.14 16.81 -0.82
CA GLY A 16 -12.91 17.84 -1.48
C GLY A 16 -12.57 17.98 -2.96
N ILE A 17 -11.28 18.05 -3.31
CA ILE A 17 -10.83 18.25 -4.70
C ILE A 17 -11.11 17.02 -5.58
N PHE A 18 -10.88 15.81 -5.05
CA PHE A 18 -11.27 14.58 -5.76
C PHE A 18 -12.78 14.43 -5.86
N GLY A 19 -13.50 14.80 -4.80
CA GLY A 19 -14.95 14.73 -4.68
C GLY A 19 -15.70 15.66 -5.63
N ILE A 20 -15.09 16.75 -6.08
CA ILE A 20 -15.62 17.63 -7.15
C ILE A 20 -15.05 17.32 -8.54
N GLY A 21 -14.30 16.21 -8.70
CA GLY A 21 -13.75 15.78 -9.98
C GLY A 21 -12.55 16.59 -10.49
N GLN A 22 -11.87 17.34 -9.62
CA GLN A 22 -10.72 18.18 -9.95
C GLN A 22 -9.37 17.55 -9.58
N ALA A 23 -9.32 16.22 -9.54
CA ALA A 23 -8.09 15.46 -9.35
C ALA A 23 -7.00 15.86 -10.40
N PRO A 24 -5.71 15.85 -10.02
CA PRO A 24 -4.63 16.27 -10.90
C PRO A 24 -4.52 15.31 -12.10
N LYS A 25 -4.39 15.87 -13.31
CA LYS A 25 -4.27 15.11 -14.55
C LYS A 25 -2.89 15.34 -15.19
N GLY A 26 -2.20 14.25 -15.53
CA GLY A 26 -0.83 14.30 -16.06
C GLY A 26 0.11 14.99 -15.06
N ASP A 27 1.02 15.84 -15.55
CA ASP A 27 2.01 16.50 -14.69
C ASP A 27 1.45 17.71 -13.91
N LYS A 28 0.27 18.22 -14.27
CA LYS A 28 -0.32 19.41 -13.62
C LYS A 28 -0.93 19.05 -12.26
N ASP A 29 -0.46 19.75 -11.23
CA ASP A 29 -1.00 19.69 -9.86
C ASP A 29 -1.36 21.09 -9.35
N PRO A 30 -2.47 21.68 -9.85
CA PRO A 30 -2.83 23.08 -9.58
C PRO A 30 -3.15 23.34 -8.10
N PHE A 31 -3.59 22.31 -7.37
CA PHE A 31 -3.96 22.40 -5.96
C PHE A 31 -2.89 21.84 -5.01
N ALA A 32 -1.70 21.52 -5.53
CA ALA A 32 -0.59 20.97 -4.75
C ALA A 32 -0.93 19.67 -3.98
N LEU A 33 -1.82 18.85 -4.52
CA LEU A 33 -2.30 17.61 -3.88
C LEU A 33 -1.18 16.61 -3.67
N ARG A 34 -0.18 16.55 -4.55
CA ARG A 34 0.99 15.67 -4.36
C ARG A 34 1.77 16.07 -3.11
N ARG A 35 1.98 17.37 -2.91
CA ARG A 35 2.63 17.90 -1.71
C ARG A 35 1.77 17.69 -0.47
N ALA A 36 0.46 17.86 -0.57
CA ALA A 36 -0.47 17.60 0.53
C ALA A 36 -0.43 16.12 0.97
N ALA A 37 -0.50 15.18 0.02
CA ALA A 37 -0.44 13.75 0.30
C ALA A 37 0.91 13.32 0.91
N ILE A 38 2.04 13.80 0.38
CA ILE A 38 3.36 13.53 0.99
C ILE A 38 3.45 14.12 2.40
N GLY A 39 2.97 15.35 2.59
CA GLY A 39 2.95 15.99 3.91
C GLY A 39 2.11 15.22 4.93
N LEU A 40 0.95 14.70 4.51
CA LEU A 40 0.10 13.83 5.31
C LEU A 40 0.87 12.55 5.72
N LEU A 41 1.43 11.84 4.76
CA LEU A 41 2.19 10.60 5.00
C LEU A 41 3.36 10.83 5.95
N ARG A 42 4.15 11.89 5.73
CA ARG A 42 5.28 12.24 6.59
C ARG A 42 4.85 12.50 8.03
N ILE A 43 3.79 13.28 8.26
CA ILE A 43 3.31 13.54 9.62
C ILE A 43 2.94 12.22 10.31
N VAL A 44 2.20 11.33 9.64
CA VAL A 44 1.74 10.07 10.22
C VAL A 44 2.91 9.12 10.51
N VAL A 45 3.86 8.99 9.58
CA VAL A 45 5.01 8.09 9.71
C VAL A 45 6.04 8.62 10.71
N GLU A 46 6.47 9.87 10.57
CA GLU A 46 7.53 10.46 11.42
C GLU A 46 7.08 10.58 12.89
N LYS A 47 5.77 10.71 13.14
CA LYS A 47 5.18 10.69 14.48
C LYS A 47 4.71 9.30 14.92
N THR A 48 4.84 8.28 14.06
CA THR A 48 4.42 6.91 14.30
C THR A 48 2.98 6.82 14.82
N LEU A 49 2.09 7.59 14.18
CA LEU A 49 0.70 7.64 14.62
C LEU A 49 -0.03 6.35 14.21
N PRO A 50 -0.81 5.73 15.13
CA PRO A 50 -1.58 4.52 14.84
C PRO A 50 -2.87 4.86 14.06
N LEU A 51 -2.73 5.58 12.94
CA LEU A 51 -3.84 6.05 12.13
C LEU A 51 -4.04 5.18 10.90
N ASP A 52 -5.31 4.91 10.62
CA ASP A 52 -5.78 4.19 9.46
C ASP A 52 -6.40 5.20 8.48
N LEU A 53 -5.85 5.34 7.28
CA LEU A 53 -6.28 6.39 6.35
C LEU A 53 -7.66 6.12 5.79
N GLN A 54 -8.07 4.86 5.62
CA GLN A 54 -9.35 4.52 5.02
C GLN A 54 -10.54 5.07 5.81
N PRO A 55 -10.70 4.78 7.12
CA PRO A 55 -11.80 5.35 7.90
C PRO A 55 -11.71 6.88 8.05
N LEU A 56 -10.51 7.47 7.99
CA LEU A 56 -10.36 8.92 8.01
C LEU A 56 -10.88 9.56 6.72
N ILE A 57 -10.59 8.94 5.57
CA ILE A 57 -11.09 9.37 4.26
C ILE A 57 -12.61 9.25 4.22
N ASP A 58 -13.15 8.11 4.67
CA ASP A 58 -14.60 7.87 4.71
C ASP A 58 -15.32 8.87 5.63
N ALA A 59 -14.70 9.21 6.76
CA ALA A 59 -15.22 10.25 7.66
C ALA A 59 -15.26 11.62 6.98
N SER A 60 -14.20 12.00 6.26
CA SER A 60 -14.16 13.27 5.52
C SER A 60 -15.22 13.32 4.41
N VAL A 61 -15.37 12.23 3.63
CA VAL A 61 -16.43 12.09 2.61
C VAL A 61 -17.82 12.28 3.24
N THR A 62 -18.07 11.63 4.38
CA THR A 62 -19.34 11.76 5.11
C THR A 62 -19.60 13.20 5.57
N LEU A 63 -18.57 13.91 6.03
CA LEU A 63 -18.67 15.31 6.48
C LEU A 63 -18.94 16.29 5.32
N PHE A 64 -18.47 16.00 4.11
CA PHE A 64 -18.83 16.79 2.94
C PHE A 64 -20.27 16.56 2.47
N GLY A 65 -20.84 15.38 2.70
CA GLY A 65 -22.22 15.03 2.34
C GLY A 65 -22.50 15.26 0.85
N ASP A 66 -23.63 15.90 0.56
CA ASP A 66 -24.12 16.13 -0.81
C ASP A 66 -23.28 17.10 -1.65
N LYS A 67 -22.19 17.64 -1.09
CA LYS A 67 -21.27 18.54 -1.81
C LYS A 67 -20.36 17.81 -2.78
N LEU A 68 -20.15 16.50 -2.58
CA LEU A 68 -19.31 15.69 -3.46
C LEU A 68 -20.15 15.14 -4.60
N THR A 69 -19.66 15.30 -5.83
CA THR A 69 -20.32 14.80 -7.05
C THR A 69 -19.70 13.50 -7.55
N ASN A 70 -18.53 13.13 -7.01
CA ASN A 70 -17.79 11.93 -7.36
C ASN A 70 -17.90 10.87 -6.27
N ALA A 71 -18.63 9.78 -6.54
CA ALA A 71 -18.81 8.67 -5.60
C ALA A 71 -17.53 7.88 -5.35
N ASP A 72 -16.58 7.88 -6.29
CA ASP A 72 -15.32 7.15 -6.19
C ASP A 72 -14.23 7.94 -5.46
N ALA A 73 -14.55 9.12 -4.91
CA ALA A 73 -13.57 10.03 -4.32
C ALA A 73 -12.75 9.37 -3.21
N ALA A 74 -13.36 8.54 -2.37
CA ALA A 74 -12.67 7.85 -1.28
C ALA A 74 -11.54 6.94 -1.81
N GLU A 75 -11.88 6.05 -2.74
CA GLU A 75 -10.93 5.11 -3.34
C GLU A 75 -9.86 5.85 -4.14
N GLN A 76 -10.24 6.87 -4.92
CA GLN A 76 -9.29 7.66 -5.69
C GLN A 76 -8.28 8.41 -4.80
N VAL A 77 -8.74 8.98 -3.67
CA VAL A 77 -7.85 9.62 -2.69
C VAL A 77 -6.91 8.59 -2.07
N PHE A 78 -7.44 7.43 -1.67
CA PHE A 78 -6.65 6.36 -1.08
C PHE A 78 -5.54 5.91 -2.05
N GLU A 79 -5.89 5.58 -3.29
CA GLU A 79 -4.93 5.20 -4.33
C GLU A 79 -3.92 6.31 -4.64
N PHE A 80 -4.37 7.56 -4.66
CA PHE A 80 -3.50 8.70 -4.89
C PHE A 80 -2.44 8.84 -3.79
N VAL A 81 -2.85 8.70 -2.52
CA VAL A 81 -1.96 8.74 -1.35
C VAL A 81 -1.03 7.53 -1.35
N GLN A 82 -1.53 6.31 -1.58
CA GLN A 82 -0.70 5.11 -1.68
C GLN A 82 0.37 5.25 -2.76
N GLY A 83 0.00 5.80 -3.92
CA GLY A 83 0.93 6.06 -5.02
C GLY A 83 2.06 7.04 -4.67
N ARG A 84 1.97 7.81 -3.57
CA ARG A 84 3.04 8.71 -3.13
C ARG A 84 4.15 8.00 -2.36
N PHE A 85 3.87 6.87 -1.71
CA PHE A 85 4.91 6.11 -1.01
C PHE A 85 6.05 5.74 -1.93
N ARG A 86 5.74 5.36 -3.18
CA ARG A 86 6.77 4.98 -4.16
C ARG A 86 7.78 6.10 -4.38
N ALA A 87 7.32 7.28 -4.77
CA ALA A 87 8.22 8.41 -5.01
C ALA A 87 9.00 8.77 -3.74
N TRP A 88 8.32 8.83 -2.60
CA TRP A 88 8.93 9.23 -1.33
C TRP A 88 10.02 8.28 -0.84
N TYR A 89 9.83 6.97 -0.95
CA TYR A 89 10.84 5.99 -0.54
C TYR A 89 11.92 5.77 -1.60
N GLN A 90 11.62 5.94 -2.89
CA GLN A 90 12.65 5.94 -3.94
C GLN A 90 13.64 7.09 -3.75
N GLU A 91 13.16 8.29 -3.40
CA GLU A 91 14.01 9.45 -3.07
C GLU A 91 14.90 9.19 -1.84
N GLN A 92 14.49 8.29 -0.93
CA GLN A 92 15.28 7.85 0.22
C GLN A 92 16.26 6.70 -0.10
N GLY A 93 16.33 6.26 -1.36
CA GLY A 93 17.21 5.17 -1.79
C GLY A 93 16.68 3.77 -1.46
N VAL A 94 15.39 3.61 -1.16
CA VAL A 94 14.79 2.28 -1.00
C VAL A 94 14.61 1.62 -2.37
N ASP A 95 15.05 0.36 -2.48
CA ASP A 95 14.91 -0.40 -3.72
C ASP A 95 13.45 -0.55 -4.15
N VAL A 96 13.21 -0.47 -5.46
CA VAL A 96 11.87 -0.51 -6.04
C VAL A 96 11.16 -1.83 -5.75
N ASP A 97 11.87 -2.95 -5.75
CA ASP A 97 11.31 -4.27 -5.44
C ASP A 97 10.74 -4.33 -4.01
N VAL A 98 11.45 -3.74 -3.04
CA VAL A 98 10.99 -3.63 -1.65
C VAL A 98 9.72 -2.78 -1.58
N ILE A 99 9.71 -1.61 -2.20
CA ILE A 99 8.53 -0.73 -2.19
C ILE A 99 7.33 -1.44 -2.82
N GLN A 100 7.51 -2.08 -3.98
CA GLN A 100 6.43 -2.80 -4.65
C GLN A 100 5.91 -3.99 -3.83
N SER A 101 6.79 -4.71 -3.14
CA SER A 101 6.37 -5.83 -2.28
C SER A 101 5.44 -5.40 -1.14
N VAL A 102 5.67 -4.22 -0.56
CA VAL A 102 4.82 -3.66 0.49
C VAL A 102 3.55 -3.05 -0.11
N LEU A 103 3.65 -2.29 -1.20
CA LEU A 103 2.50 -1.70 -1.90
C LEU A 103 1.51 -2.77 -2.40
N ALA A 104 1.98 -3.94 -2.82
CA ALA A 104 1.12 -5.04 -3.27
C ALA A 104 0.13 -5.52 -2.19
N ARG A 105 0.42 -5.26 -0.90
CA ARG A 105 -0.48 -5.57 0.22
C ARG A 105 -1.46 -4.45 0.54
N ARG A 106 -1.35 -3.29 -0.12
CA ARG A 106 -2.19 -2.10 0.04
C ARG A 106 -2.48 -1.72 1.51
N PRO A 107 -1.46 -1.58 2.39
CA PRO A 107 -1.71 -1.30 3.80
C PRO A 107 -2.28 0.12 3.97
N SER A 108 -3.38 0.23 4.70
CA SER A 108 -4.08 1.50 4.92
C SER A 108 -3.46 2.39 6.01
N ARG A 109 -2.51 1.84 6.78
CA ARG A 109 -1.82 2.50 7.90
C ARG A 109 -0.40 2.90 7.49
N PRO A 110 -0.08 4.20 7.36
CA PRO A 110 1.24 4.63 6.91
C PRO A 110 2.38 4.21 7.84
N ALA A 111 2.17 4.23 9.16
CA ALA A 111 3.19 3.78 10.11
C ALA A 111 3.49 2.27 9.96
N ASP A 112 2.48 1.46 9.62
CA ASP A 112 2.66 0.03 9.31
C ASP A 112 3.39 -0.15 7.96
N PHE A 113 3.07 0.66 6.95
CA PHE A 113 3.80 0.67 5.68
C PHE A 113 5.31 0.88 5.91
N ASP A 114 5.68 1.89 6.71
CA ASP A 114 7.08 2.18 7.04
C ASP A 114 7.77 1.03 7.78
N ALA A 115 7.09 0.43 8.76
CA ALA A 115 7.59 -0.74 9.49
C ALA A 115 7.85 -1.93 8.55
N ARG A 116 6.94 -2.18 7.60
CA ARG A 116 7.11 -3.22 6.58
C ARG A 116 8.26 -2.94 5.63
N ILE A 117 8.45 -1.69 5.19
CA ILE A 117 9.59 -1.32 4.35
C ILE A 117 10.89 -1.65 5.07
N LYS A 118 11.05 -1.21 6.32
CA LYS A 118 12.24 -1.51 7.13
C LYS A 118 12.45 -3.00 7.34
N ALA A 119 11.38 -3.75 7.63
CA ALA A 119 11.44 -5.19 7.82
C ALA A 119 11.87 -5.92 6.54
N VAL A 120 11.32 -5.55 5.38
CA VAL A 120 11.68 -6.17 4.10
C VAL A 120 13.10 -5.78 3.67
N GLN A 121 13.51 -4.53 3.89
CA GLN A 121 14.90 -4.12 3.65
C GLN A 121 15.88 -4.94 4.50
N HIS A 122 15.60 -5.09 5.79
CA HIS A 122 16.43 -5.91 6.67
C HIS A 122 16.41 -7.39 6.23
N PHE A 123 15.23 -7.94 5.95
CA PHE A 123 15.10 -9.32 5.47
C PHE A 123 15.96 -9.58 4.23
N LYS A 124 15.99 -8.64 3.27
CA LYS A 124 16.81 -8.73 2.05
C LYS A 124 18.32 -8.85 2.32
N THR A 125 18.80 -8.40 3.49
CA THR A 125 20.21 -8.53 3.88
C THR A 125 20.58 -9.91 4.45
N LEU A 126 19.58 -10.73 4.79
CA LEU A 126 19.80 -12.07 5.34
C LEU A 126 20.19 -13.05 4.24
N GLU A 127 21.13 -13.95 4.55
CA GLU A 127 21.60 -14.99 3.61
C GLU A 127 20.45 -15.87 3.07
N ALA A 128 19.50 -16.20 3.94
CA ALA A 128 18.32 -17.01 3.59
C ALA A 128 17.38 -16.31 2.59
N ALA A 129 17.42 -14.99 2.46
CA ALA A 129 16.48 -14.24 1.61
C ALA A 129 16.68 -14.56 0.13
N GLN A 130 17.91 -14.75 -0.33
CA GLN A 130 18.18 -15.13 -1.72
C GLN A 130 17.61 -16.51 -2.05
N ALA A 131 17.80 -17.48 -1.16
CA ALA A 131 17.26 -18.83 -1.33
C ALA A 131 15.73 -18.81 -1.40
N LEU A 132 15.08 -18.06 -0.50
CA LEU A 132 13.62 -17.93 -0.47
C LEU A 132 13.08 -17.22 -1.72
N ALA A 133 13.69 -16.11 -2.13
CA ALA A 133 13.29 -15.38 -3.32
C ALA A 133 13.46 -16.23 -4.60
N ALA A 134 14.55 -17.00 -4.69
CA ALA A 134 14.78 -17.91 -5.81
C ALA A 134 13.74 -19.04 -5.86
N ALA A 135 13.39 -19.62 -4.72
CA ALA A 135 12.33 -20.62 -4.62
C ALA A 135 10.97 -20.05 -5.09
N ASN A 136 10.56 -18.89 -4.56
CA ASN A 136 9.29 -18.26 -4.94
C ASN A 136 9.25 -17.87 -6.42
N LYS A 137 10.35 -17.37 -6.99
CA LYS A 137 10.44 -17.07 -8.42
C LYS A 137 10.26 -18.32 -9.29
N ARG A 138 10.82 -19.46 -8.87
CA ARG A 138 10.62 -20.73 -9.58
C ARG A 138 9.17 -21.16 -9.55
N VAL A 139 8.51 -21.10 -8.39
CA VAL A 139 7.07 -21.43 -8.26
C VAL A 139 6.24 -20.51 -9.16
N ALA A 140 6.47 -19.19 -9.11
CA ALA A 140 5.76 -18.24 -9.97
C ALA A 140 5.94 -18.53 -11.47
N ASN A 141 7.16 -18.86 -11.91
CA ASN A 141 7.44 -19.22 -13.30
C ASN A 141 6.81 -20.56 -13.74
N ILE A 142 6.65 -21.50 -12.80
CA ILE A 142 5.94 -22.76 -13.06
C ILE A 142 4.45 -22.46 -13.24
N LEU A 143 3.87 -21.72 -12.30
CA LEU A 143 2.45 -21.33 -12.34
C LEU A 143 2.11 -20.53 -13.60
N ALA A 144 3.01 -19.66 -14.05
CA ALA A 144 2.82 -18.86 -15.28
C ALA A 144 2.73 -19.71 -16.57
N LYS A 145 3.12 -20.99 -16.54
CA LYS A 145 3.02 -21.92 -17.67
C LYS A 145 1.79 -22.83 -17.59
N VAL A 146 1.03 -22.75 -16.51
CA VAL A 146 -0.17 -23.57 -16.32
C VAL A 146 -1.35 -22.81 -16.93
N GLU A 147 -1.92 -23.36 -18.00
CA GLU A 147 -3.12 -22.81 -18.65
C GLU A 147 -4.41 -23.43 -18.10
N GLU A 148 -4.30 -24.59 -17.45
CA GLU A 148 -5.42 -25.30 -16.84
C GLU A 148 -5.77 -24.75 -15.45
N PRO A 149 -7.05 -24.79 -15.04
CA PRO A 149 -7.44 -24.41 -13.70
C PRO A 149 -6.75 -25.29 -12.65
N LEU A 150 -6.04 -24.66 -11.72
CA LEU A 150 -5.37 -25.35 -10.62
C LEU A 150 -6.40 -26.00 -9.70
N GLN A 151 -6.12 -27.23 -9.28
CA GLN A 151 -6.95 -27.91 -8.27
C GLN A 151 -6.80 -27.21 -6.92
N GLU A 152 -7.93 -26.81 -6.32
CA GLU A 152 -7.95 -26.14 -5.01
C GLU A 152 -7.66 -27.09 -3.83
N LYS A 153 -7.78 -28.40 -4.05
CA LYS A 153 -7.56 -29.42 -3.03
C LYS A 153 -6.26 -30.16 -3.29
N VAL A 154 -5.37 -30.12 -2.30
CA VAL A 154 -4.15 -30.92 -2.27
C VAL A 154 -4.51 -32.36 -1.94
N ASP A 155 -4.08 -33.31 -2.78
CA ASP A 155 -4.22 -34.73 -2.48
C ASP A 155 -3.16 -35.16 -1.44
N ALA A 156 -3.59 -35.32 -0.19
CA ALA A 156 -2.70 -35.69 0.92
C ALA A 156 -2.03 -37.06 0.71
N ALA A 157 -2.58 -37.95 -0.13
CA ALA A 157 -1.98 -39.25 -0.43
C ALA A 157 -0.69 -39.14 -1.26
N LEU A 158 -0.45 -37.99 -1.92
CA LEU A 158 0.75 -37.74 -2.72
C LEU A 158 1.91 -37.16 -1.90
N LEU A 159 1.67 -36.72 -0.65
CA LEU A 159 2.70 -36.15 0.23
C LEU A 159 3.53 -37.26 0.87
N LYS A 160 4.83 -37.29 0.55
CA LYS A 160 5.74 -38.37 0.97
C LYS A 160 6.61 -37.97 2.13
N GLU A 161 7.05 -36.71 2.16
CA GLU A 161 7.94 -36.25 3.22
C GLU A 161 7.15 -35.70 4.42
N SER A 162 7.73 -35.85 5.61
CA SER A 162 7.15 -35.30 6.85
C SER A 162 7.06 -33.77 6.83
N SER A 163 7.97 -33.10 6.11
CA SER A 163 7.95 -31.66 5.85
C SER A 163 6.75 -31.23 5.01
N GLU A 164 6.40 -32.00 3.97
CA GLU A 164 5.24 -31.76 3.10
C GLU A 164 3.92 -31.90 3.89
N GLN A 165 3.83 -32.95 4.71
CA GLN A 165 2.66 -33.20 5.56
C GLN A 165 2.49 -32.09 6.63
N ALA A 166 3.59 -31.62 7.21
CA ALA A 166 3.57 -30.53 8.19
C ALA A 166 3.14 -29.18 7.58
N LEU A 167 3.47 -28.91 6.31
CA LEU A 167 3.09 -27.68 5.60
C LEU A 167 1.61 -27.64 5.18
N LEU A 168 0.96 -28.80 5.03
CA LEU A 168 -0.46 -28.88 4.68
C LEU A 168 -1.39 -28.55 5.88
N THR A 169 -0.87 -28.60 7.11
CA THR A 169 -1.63 -28.42 8.36
C THR A 169 -1.65 -26.96 8.80
#